data_AF-A0A6G1YQ47-F1
#
_entry.id   AF-A0A6G1YQ47-F1
#
_cell.length_a   1.000
_cell.length_b   1.000
_cell.length_c   1.000
_cell.angle_alpha   90.00
_cell.angle_beta   90.00
_cell.angle_gamma   90.00
#
_symmetry.space_group_name_H-M   'P 1'
#
loop_
_entity.id
_entity.type
_entity.pdbx_description
1 polymer ?
#
loop_
_entity_poly.entity_id
_entity_poly.type
_entity_poly.pdbx_seq_one_letter_code
_entity_poly.pdbx_strand_id
1 'polypeptide(L)'
;MTINDFAVACAVDDSTAYFTYEGETMLIIQSKDHAKSGRNDFEVIQPFVEALISHESVHVVIKKLEGANISDSLDDIEIIVERDGVKFQVTLNNILFAQDTSGIVTP
;
A
#
# COMPACT_ATOMS: atom_id res chain seq x y z
N MET A 1 -10.18 14.64 5.35
CA MET A 1 -10.14 14.06 3.99
C MET A 1 -8.91 13.18 3.95
N THR A 2 -9.03 11.96 4.45
CA THR A 2 -7.93 11.01 4.65
C THR A 2 -8.56 9.72 5.16
N ILE A 3 -7.79 8.62 5.21
CA ILE A 3 -8.23 7.45 5.97
C ILE A 3 -8.53 7.84 7.42
N ASN A 4 -9.73 7.53 7.91
CA ASN A 4 -10.18 7.87 9.26
C ASN A 4 -10.78 6.70 10.04
N ASP A 5 -10.85 5.52 9.42
CA ASP A 5 -11.33 4.29 10.03
C ASP A 5 -10.63 3.07 9.41
N PHE A 6 -10.70 1.92 10.10
CA PHE A 6 -10.15 0.66 9.62
C PHE A 6 -11.13 -0.49 9.84
N ALA A 7 -11.22 -1.38 8.86
CA ALA A 7 -11.96 -2.62 8.96
C ALA A 7 -11.08 -3.80 8.54
N VAL A 8 -11.19 -4.89 9.30
CA VAL A 8 -10.52 -6.16 8.97
C VAL A 8 -11.56 -7.10 8.39
N ALA A 9 -11.25 -7.69 7.23
CA ALA A 9 -12.13 -8.61 6.53
C ALA A 9 -11.33 -9.76 5.91
N CYS A 10 -12.05 -10.72 5.32
CA CYS A 10 -11.48 -11.89 4.68
C CYS A 10 -11.91 -11.94 3.22
N ALA A 11 -10.96 -12.25 2.34
CA ALA A 11 -11.22 -12.50 0.94
C ALA A 11 -12.21 -13.67 0.78
N VAL A 12 -13.15 -13.53 -0.15
CA VAL A 12 -14.11 -14.59 -0.49
C VAL A 12 -13.59 -15.49 -1.62
N ASP A 13 -12.68 -14.94 -2.41
CA ASP A 13 -11.95 -15.60 -3.49
C ASP A 13 -10.59 -16.11 -3.02
N ASP A 14 -9.73 -16.47 -3.96
CA ASP A 14 -8.42 -17.04 -3.72
C ASP A 14 -7.31 -15.97 -3.82
N SER A 15 -7.66 -14.69 -3.62
CA SER A 15 -6.70 -13.60 -3.55
C SER A 15 -5.75 -13.77 -2.35
N THR A 16 -4.50 -13.35 -2.55
CA THR A 16 -3.57 -13.15 -1.43
C THR A 16 -4.08 -12.05 -0.50
N ALA A 17 -3.48 -11.85 0.66
CA ALA A 17 -3.80 -10.70 1.49
C ALA A 17 -3.42 -9.38 0.81
N TYR A 18 -4.22 -8.34 1.01
CA TYR A 18 -4.01 -7.02 0.43
C TYR A 18 -4.64 -5.91 1.28
N PHE A 19 -4.27 -4.67 0.96
CA PHE A 19 -4.86 -3.45 1.50
C PHE A 19 -5.68 -2.76 0.41
N THR A 20 -6.78 -2.14 0.81
CA THR A 20 -7.55 -1.26 -0.06
C THR A 20 -8.35 -0.28 0.81
N TYR A 21 -9.29 0.44 0.21
CA TYR A 21 -10.15 1.36 0.93
C TYR A 21 -11.54 1.42 0.30
N GLU A 22 -12.55 1.65 1.13
CA GLU A 22 -13.90 2.01 0.72
C GLU A 22 -14.24 3.37 1.34
N GLY A 23 -14.38 4.40 0.50
CA GLY A 23 -14.54 5.77 0.97
C GLY A 23 -13.32 6.28 1.73
N GLU A 24 -13.44 6.44 3.06
CA GLU A 24 -12.37 6.86 3.98
C GLU A 24 -11.96 5.75 4.96
N THR A 25 -12.47 4.53 4.77
CA THR A 25 -12.16 3.38 5.60
C THR A 25 -11.12 2.51 4.92
N MET A 26 -9.99 2.27 5.58
CA MET A 26 -8.99 1.31 5.12
C MET A 26 -9.49 -0.10 5.37
N LEU A 27 -9.42 -0.95 4.34
CA LEU A 27 -9.77 -2.36 4.42
C LEU A 27 -8.49 -3.19 4.44
N ILE A 28 -8.34 -4.00 5.49
CA ILE A 28 -7.25 -4.95 5.66
C ILE A 28 -7.83 -6.34 5.36
N ILE A 29 -7.51 -6.88 4.19
CA ILE A 29 -8.11 -8.11 3.69
C ILE A 29 -7.15 -9.28 3.90
N GLN A 30 -7.51 -10.19 4.80
CA GLN A 30 -6.82 -11.46 5.00
C GLN A 30 -7.19 -12.46 3.90
N SER A 31 -6.24 -13.28 3.46
CA SER A 31 -6.53 -14.34 2.50
C SER A 31 -7.46 -15.40 3.10
N LYS A 32 -8.32 -15.95 2.25
CA LYS A 32 -9.27 -17.01 2.63
C LYS A 32 -8.58 -18.24 3.20
N ASP A 33 -7.50 -18.67 2.58
CA ASP A 33 -6.77 -19.88 2.96
C ASP A 33 -6.04 -19.72 4.29
N HIS A 34 -5.44 -18.56 4.55
CA HIS A 34 -4.81 -18.30 5.84
C HIS A 34 -5.85 -18.09 6.95
N ALA A 35 -6.97 -17.40 6.67
CA ALA A 35 -8.07 -17.29 7.61
C ALA A 35 -8.63 -18.67 8.02
N LYS A 36 -8.85 -19.58 7.05
CA LYS A 36 -9.31 -20.95 7.31
C LYS A 36 -8.32 -21.80 8.09
N SER A 37 -7.02 -21.56 7.91
CA SER A 37 -5.94 -22.30 8.60
C SER A 37 -5.48 -21.64 9.90
N GLY A 38 -6.13 -20.55 10.33
CA GLY A 38 -5.77 -19.82 11.55
C GLY A 38 -4.41 -19.10 11.47
N ARG A 39 -3.90 -18.88 10.25
CA ARG A 39 -2.64 -18.17 10.00
C ARG A 39 -2.93 -16.68 9.79
N ASN A 40 -2.12 -15.81 10.39
CA ASN A 40 -2.23 -14.37 10.18
C ASN A 40 -1.33 -13.95 9.00
N ASP A 41 -1.92 -13.36 7.96
CA ASP A 41 -1.19 -12.79 6.81
C ASP A 41 -0.30 -11.59 7.20
N PHE A 42 -0.64 -10.93 8.30
CA PHE A 42 -0.10 -9.63 8.68
C PHE A 42 0.73 -9.70 9.97
N GLU A 43 1.32 -10.87 10.28
CA GLU A 43 2.06 -11.10 11.52
C GLU A 43 3.18 -10.07 11.78
N VAL A 44 3.78 -9.52 10.71
CA VAL A 44 4.87 -8.53 10.77
C VAL A 44 4.48 -7.15 10.21
N ILE A 45 3.19 -6.82 10.14
CA ILE A 45 2.71 -5.57 9.51
C ILE A 45 3.09 -4.32 10.30
N GLN A 46 3.28 -4.42 11.61
CA GLN A 46 3.36 -3.27 12.52
C GLN A 46 4.31 -2.14 12.07
N PRO A 47 5.54 -2.43 11.56
CA PRO A 47 6.45 -1.37 11.09
C PRO A 47 5.95 -0.62 9.86
N PHE A 48 5.04 -1.20 9.09
CA PHE A 48 4.58 -0.68 7.80
C PHE A 48 3.24 0.06 7.90
N VAL A 49 2.52 -0.05 9.02
CA VAL A 49 1.15 0.49 9.17
C VAL A 49 1.08 1.99 8.90
N GLU A 50 2.04 2.77 9.40
CA GLU A 50 2.06 4.23 9.18
C GLU A 50 2.25 4.59 7.70
N ALA A 51 3.15 3.88 7.02
CA ALA A 51 3.42 4.11 5.61
C ALA A 51 2.22 3.71 4.74
N LEU A 52 1.57 2.59 5.07
CA LEU A 52 0.34 2.13 4.39
C LEU A 52 -0.81 3.12 4.55
N ILE A 53 -1.09 3.58 5.77
CA ILE A 53 -2.15 4.57 6.02
C ILE A 53 -1.85 5.87 5.26
N SER A 54 -0.59 6.32 5.27
CA SER A 54 -0.17 7.54 4.58
C SER A 54 -0.35 7.42 3.07
N HIS A 55 0.04 6.29 2.48
CA HIS A 55 -0.14 6.00 1.05
C HIS A 55 -1.62 6.03 0.67
N GLU A 56 -2.46 5.24 1.32
CA GLU A 56 -3.90 5.17 0.99
C GLU A 56 -4.62 6.50 1.23
N SER A 57 -4.17 7.28 2.22
CA SER A 57 -4.71 8.61 2.50
C SER A 57 -4.49 9.59 1.35
N VAL A 58 -3.34 9.51 0.67
CA VAL A 58 -3.07 10.31 -0.54
C VAL A 58 -4.03 9.89 -1.66
N HIS A 59 -4.24 8.60 -1.88
CA HIS A 59 -5.20 8.11 -2.88
C HIS A 59 -6.62 8.61 -2.59
N VAL A 60 -7.09 8.52 -1.35
CA VAL A 60 -8.42 9.04 -0.97
C VAL A 60 -8.58 10.52 -1.27
N VAL A 61 -7.55 11.34 -0.99
CA VAL A 61 -7.59 12.78 -1.26
C VAL A 61 -7.59 13.07 -2.75
N ILE A 62 -6.65 12.50 -3.50
CA ILE A 62 -6.52 12.77 -4.94
C ILE A 62 -7.74 12.25 -5.69
N LYS A 63 -8.26 11.07 -5.35
CA LYS A 63 -9.49 10.54 -5.95
C LYS A 63 -10.68 11.47 -5.79
N LYS A 64 -10.80 12.16 -4.65
CA LYS A 64 -11.88 13.14 -4.41
C LYS A 64 -11.69 14.45 -5.18
N LEU A 65 -10.45 14.88 -5.39
CA LEU A 65 -10.13 16.15 -6.05
C LEU A 65 -10.08 16.02 -7.58
N GLU A 66 -9.42 14.99 -8.08
CA GLU A 66 -9.04 14.82 -9.48
C GLU A 66 -9.68 13.59 -10.15
N GLY A 67 -10.35 12.75 -9.36
CA GLY A 67 -11.02 11.54 -9.83
C GLY A 67 -10.17 10.27 -9.75
N ALA A 68 -10.84 9.12 -9.88
CA ALA A 68 -10.23 7.80 -9.71
C ALA A 68 -9.08 7.54 -10.68
N ASN A 69 -9.24 7.84 -11.97
CA ASN A 69 -8.21 7.59 -12.99
C ASN A 69 -6.87 8.27 -12.65
N ILE A 70 -6.91 9.48 -12.09
CA ILE A 70 -5.69 10.20 -11.69
C ILE A 70 -5.09 9.58 -10.44
N SER A 71 -5.92 9.27 -9.44
CA SER A 71 -5.47 8.61 -8.22
C SER A 71 -4.81 7.26 -8.50
N ASP A 72 -5.42 6.44 -9.35
CA ASP A 72 -4.91 5.09 -9.66
C ASP A 72 -3.58 5.18 -10.45
N SER A 73 -3.39 6.23 -11.26
CA SER A 73 -2.12 6.45 -11.95
C SER A 73 -0.95 6.82 -11.04
N LEU A 74 -1.20 7.14 -9.75
CA LEU A 74 -0.15 7.48 -8.79
C LEU A 74 0.70 6.25 -8.43
N ASP A 75 0.12 5.06 -8.46
CA ASP A 75 0.82 3.80 -8.15
C ASP A 75 1.96 3.51 -9.15
N ASP A 76 1.76 3.95 -10.39
CA ASP A 76 2.69 3.78 -11.50
C ASP A 76 3.67 4.96 -11.66
N ILE A 77 3.67 5.94 -10.73
CA ILE A 77 4.62 7.05 -10.81
C ILE A 77 6.03 6.53 -10.66
N GLU A 78 6.84 6.77 -11.67
CA GLU A 78 8.26 6.49 -11.66
C GLU A 78 9.04 7.75 -11.28
N ILE A 79 9.94 7.60 -10.30
CA ILE A 79 10.86 8.65 -9.87
C ILE A 79 12.30 8.21 -10.14
N ILE A 80 13.18 9.18 -10.40
CA ILE A 80 14.62 8.94 -10.47
C ILE A 80 15.23 9.23 -9.11
N VAL A 81 15.86 8.23 -8.51
CA VAL A 81 16.59 8.36 -7.24
C VAL A 81 18.08 8.07 -7.46
N GLU A 82 18.95 8.75 -6.71
CA GLU A 82 20.40 8.57 -6.83
C GLU A 82 20.96 7.97 -5.54
N ARG A 83 21.70 6.87 -5.65
CA ARG A 83 22.42 6.21 -4.54
C ARG A 83 23.83 5.87 -4.99
N ASP A 84 24.81 6.29 -4.20
CA ASP A 84 26.24 6.08 -4.48
C ASP A 84 26.68 6.55 -5.89
N GLY A 85 26.09 7.64 -6.38
CA GLY A 85 26.37 8.21 -7.70
C GLY A 85 25.71 7.49 -8.88
N VAL A 86 24.87 6.48 -8.61
CA VAL A 86 24.10 5.74 -9.62
C VAL A 86 22.65 6.17 -9.56
N LYS A 87 22.05 6.45 -10.73
CA LYS A 87 20.64 6.80 -10.87
C LYS A 87 19.79 5.56 -11.15
N PHE A 88 18.71 5.43 -10.39
CA PHE A 88 17.74 4.35 -10.49
C PHE A 88 16.37 4.95 -10.82
N GLN A 89 15.65 4.31 -11.73
CA GLN A 89 14.23 4.56 -11.94
C GLN A 89 13.46 3.59 -11.06
N VAL A 90 12.67 4.10 -10.12
CA VAL A 90 11.90 3.30 -9.16
C VAL A 90 10.44 3.77 -9.18
N THR A 91 9.51 2.82 -9.06
CA THR A 91 8.10 3.16 -8.83
C THR A 91 7.95 3.71 -7.42
N LEU A 92 7.07 4.69 -7.23
CA LEU A 92 6.83 5.32 -5.95
C LEU A 92 6.41 4.30 -4.88
N ASN A 93 5.63 3.28 -5.27
CA ASN A 93 5.22 2.19 -4.39
C ASN A 93 6.38 1.37 -3.82
N ASN A 94 7.56 1.37 -4.44
CA ASN A 94 8.71 0.67 -3.89
C ASN A 94 9.27 1.31 -2.61
N ILE A 95 8.90 2.56 -2.30
CA ILE A 95 9.27 3.21 -1.03
C ILE A 95 8.74 2.41 0.18
N LEU A 96 7.61 1.71 0.04
CA LEU A 96 7.03 0.87 1.09
C LEU A 96 7.90 -0.36 1.42
N PHE A 97 8.71 -0.81 0.45
CA PHE A 97 9.51 -2.04 0.56
C PHE A 97 11.01 -1.77 0.73
N ALA A 98 11.44 -0.52 0.56
CA ALA A 98 12.83 -0.12 0.75
C ALA A 98 13.19 -0.01 2.24
N GLN A 99 14.45 -0.29 2.57
CA GLN A 99 14.96 -0.10 3.94
C GLN A 99 15.14 1.37 4.33
N ASP A 100 15.02 2.26 3.36
CA ASP A 100 15.10 3.71 3.48
C ASP A 100 14.05 4.37 2.58
N THR A 101 14.01 5.71 2.54
CA THR A 101 13.04 6.45 1.73
C THR A 101 13.41 6.55 0.25
N SER A 102 14.40 5.79 -0.23
CA SER A 102 14.85 5.86 -1.63
C SER A 102 13.95 5.07 -2.58
N GLY A 103 13.13 4.15 -2.09
CA GLY A 103 12.39 3.23 -2.95
C GLY A 103 13.26 2.19 -3.66
N ILE A 104 14.54 2.08 -3.29
CA ILE A 104 15.44 1.03 -3.79
C ILE A 104 15.27 -0.21 -2.91
N VAL A 105 14.67 -1.25 -3.48
CA VAL A 105 14.54 -2.56 -2.82
C VAL A 105 15.83 -3.35 -3.04
N THR A 106 16.60 -3.55 -1.98
CA THR A 106 17.81 -4.39 -2.00
C THR A 106 17.50 -5.79 -1.44
N PRO A 107 18.16 -6.86 -1.93
CA PRO A 107 18.03 -8.22 -1.39
C PRO A 107 18.31 -8.33 0.11
#